data_AF-A0A955NV11-F1
#
_entry.id   AF-A0A955NV11-F1
#
_cell.length_a   1.000
_cell.length_b   1.000
_cell.length_c   1.000
_cell.angle_alpha   90.00
_cell.angle_beta   90.00
_cell.angle_gamma   90.00
#
_symmetry.space_group_name_H-M   'P 1'
#
loop_
_entity.id
_entity.type
_entity.pdbx_description
1 polymer ?
#
loop_
_entity_poly.entity_id
_entity_poly.type
_entity_poly.pdbx_seq_one_letter_code
_entity_poly.pdbx_strand_id
1 'polypeptide(L)'
;RDERCGWMGDALVFAQMACFNMNMDRFFTKWLVDIRDAQARDGRFPDFAPQPYDSDMRFSGVPSWGDAGVFVPWDVYVNYADKRILEENFEAIERWLTYIGTQSPEYLWTGNRGNDYGDWLNGDLVKMEGWPENKATIPKEVLATAFYARSSQLASRMATVLGKQDRAKHYSDLHEKIRDAYFKAYVNDEKQVKGNTQSGYALSLYYNLVPDEDRAALAKHMVEAVEEYNHHISTGFQTTKMLMTELTDSGNVETAYQLLLNRELPSWGYMIDHGATTMWERWDGYVEGRGFQDPGMNSFCHYSFGAVGEWIYKQIVGIAPDPNQPGFKHIRMEPHPGGGLTWAKVSLDTVRGTVVSDWRIEGKAFIWKVRVPVGSAATLSIPATENQTVTESGKKIDASETIGKSKDRVICRVLSG
;
A
#
# COMPACT_ATOMS: atom_id res chain seq x y z
N ARG A 1 -20.26 -9.56 -13.60
CA ARG A 1 -21.32 -10.29 -12.86
C ARG A 1 -22.35 -9.31 -12.29
N ASP A 2 -23.38 -9.84 -11.66
CA ASP A 2 -24.48 -9.19 -10.93
C ASP A 2 -24.03 -8.64 -9.55
N GLU A 3 -22.97 -7.83 -9.56
CA GLU A 3 -22.45 -7.18 -8.35
C GLU A 3 -22.18 -5.70 -8.64
N ARG A 4 -21.05 -5.36 -9.29
CA ARG A 4 -20.72 -3.98 -9.74
C ARG A 4 -20.87 -2.91 -8.64
N CYS A 5 -20.66 -3.31 -7.38
CA CYS A 5 -20.74 -2.46 -6.21
C CYS A 5 -19.45 -1.65 -6.02
N GLY A 6 -19.54 -0.49 -5.37
CA GLY A 6 -18.37 0.29 -4.94
C GLY A 6 -17.73 -0.29 -3.69
N TRP A 7 -17.15 -1.49 -3.79
CA TRP A 7 -16.49 -2.18 -2.69
C TRP A 7 -15.34 -1.35 -2.12
N MET A 8 -15.42 -1.10 -0.81
CA MET A 8 -14.52 -0.17 -0.14
C MET A 8 -13.12 -0.76 0.04
N GLY A 9 -12.99 -2.05 0.37
CA GLY A 9 -11.68 -2.70 0.53
C GLY A 9 -10.88 -2.74 -0.75
N ASP A 10 -11.54 -2.96 -1.89
CA ASP A 10 -10.92 -2.92 -3.21
C ASP A 10 -10.45 -1.51 -3.57
N ALA A 11 -11.29 -0.51 -3.31
CA ALA A 11 -10.91 0.88 -3.52
C ALA A 11 -9.75 1.31 -2.61
N LEU A 12 -9.71 0.85 -1.35
CA LEU A 12 -8.63 1.13 -0.39
C LEU A 12 -7.28 0.72 -0.97
N VAL A 13 -7.16 -0.50 -1.49
CA VAL A 13 -5.87 -1.01 -1.97
C VAL A 13 -5.39 -0.29 -3.23
N PHE A 14 -6.33 0.17 -4.06
CA PHE A 14 -6.07 0.68 -5.40
C PHE A 14 -6.07 2.22 -5.50
N ALA A 15 -6.55 2.96 -4.50
CA ALA A 15 -6.78 4.41 -4.58
C ALA A 15 -5.54 5.21 -5.02
N GLN A 16 -4.39 4.98 -4.41
CA GLN A 16 -3.14 5.64 -4.79
C GLN A 16 -2.69 5.26 -6.22
N MET A 17 -2.86 4.01 -6.64
CA MET A 17 -2.57 3.61 -8.02
C MET A 17 -3.52 4.28 -9.02
N ALA A 18 -4.80 4.39 -8.68
CA ALA A 18 -5.77 5.13 -9.48
C ALA A 18 -5.35 6.60 -9.66
N CYS A 19 -4.83 7.24 -8.60
CA CYS A 19 -4.32 8.62 -8.66
C CYS A 19 -3.07 8.78 -9.54
N PHE A 20 -2.26 7.74 -9.73
CA PHE A 20 -1.16 7.78 -10.69
C PHE A 20 -1.62 7.62 -12.14
N ASN A 21 -2.68 6.84 -12.37
CA ASN A 21 -3.17 6.54 -13.71
C ASN A 21 -4.13 7.59 -14.27
N MET A 22 -4.93 8.22 -13.41
CA MET A 22 -6.03 9.10 -13.81
C MET A 22 -6.18 10.26 -12.82
N ASN A 23 -6.75 11.38 -13.27
CA ASN A 23 -7.21 12.41 -12.34
C ASN A 23 -8.46 11.89 -11.60
N MET A 24 -8.23 11.51 -10.35
CA MET A 24 -9.24 10.93 -9.46
C MET A 24 -9.86 11.94 -8.49
N ASP A 25 -9.50 13.23 -8.55
CA ASP A 25 -9.99 14.25 -7.59
C ASP A 25 -11.53 14.23 -7.53
N ARG A 26 -12.19 14.40 -8.68
CA ARG A 26 -13.65 14.56 -8.72
C ARG A 26 -14.37 13.26 -8.40
N PHE A 27 -13.77 12.14 -8.83
CA PHE A 27 -14.34 10.82 -8.63
C PHE A 27 -14.38 10.47 -7.14
N PHE A 28 -13.25 10.59 -6.44
CA PHE A 28 -13.19 10.28 -5.02
C PHE A 28 -13.90 11.33 -4.16
N THR A 29 -13.86 12.62 -4.51
CA THR A 29 -14.67 13.63 -3.82
C THR A 29 -16.15 13.28 -3.86
N LYS A 30 -16.67 12.84 -5.01
CA LYS A 30 -18.06 12.36 -5.11
C LYS A 30 -18.27 11.09 -4.29
N TRP A 31 -17.45 10.07 -4.50
CA TRP A 31 -17.65 8.76 -3.86
C TRP A 31 -17.55 8.80 -2.34
N LEU A 32 -16.74 9.70 -1.78
CA LEU A 32 -16.68 9.93 -0.33
C LEU A 32 -17.98 10.52 0.24
N VAL A 33 -18.77 11.24 -0.56
CA VAL A 33 -20.14 11.59 -0.16
C VAL A 33 -20.98 10.32 -0.01
N ASP A 34 -20.93 9.41 -0.98
CA ASP A 34 -21.67 8.13 -0.91
C ASP A 34 -21.27 7.32 0.34
N ILE A 35 -19.99 7.32 0.71
CA ILE A 35 -19.49 6.64 1.92
C ILE A 35 -20.06 7.27 3.19
N ARG A 36 -20.08 8.61 3.28
CA ARG A 36 -20.63 9.33 4.44
C ARG A 36 -22.14 9.13 4.56
N ASP A 37 -22.86 9.18 3.44
CA ASP A 37 -24.31 8.95 3.38
C ASP A 37 -24.68 7.52 3.82
N ALA A 38 -23.78 6.56 3.59
CA ALA A 38 -23.96 5.15 3.96
C ALA A 38 -23.32 4.78 5.32
N GLN A 39 -22.75 5.73 6.06
CA GLN A 39 -22.17 5.46 7.38
C GLN A 39 -23.28 5.18 8.40
N ALA A 40 -23.22 4.01 9.05
CA ALA A 40 -24.18 3.60 10.08
C ALA A 40 -24.23 4.60 11.24
N ARG A 41 -25.33 4.62 12.02
CA ARG A 41 -25.55 5.57 13.13
C ARG A 41 -24.54 5.42 14.25
N ASP A 42 -24.04 4.20 14.47
CA ASP A 42 -23.00 3.89 15.45
C ASP A 42 -21.57 4.22 14.99
N GLY A 43 -21.40 4.68 13.74
CA GLY A 43 -20.12 5.10 13.18
C GLY A 43 -19.45 4.08 12.27
N ARG A 44 -20.01 2.87 12.10
CA ARG A 44 -19.48 1.90 11.13
C ARG A 44 -19.54 2.44 9.71
N PHE A 45 -18.42 2.37 9.00
CA PHE A 45 -18.43 2.49 7.53
C PHE A 45 -18.98 1.21 6.89
N PRO A 46 -19.62 1.31 5.70
CA PRO A 46 -20.16 0.15 4.99
C PRO A 46 -19.05 -0.68 4.33
N ASP A 47 -19.40 -1.86 3.81
CA ASP A 47 -18.47 -2.69 3.02
C ASP A 47 -18.37 -2.18 1.56
N PHE A 48 -19.46 -1.59 1.06
CA PHE A 48 -19.55 -0.94 -0.26
C PHE A 48 -20.39 0.33 -0.19
N ALA A 49 -20.04 1.31 -1.02
CA ALA A 49 -20.77 2.57 -1.14
C ALA A 49 -21.04 2.91 -2.62
N PRO A 50 -22.28 3.30 -3.00
CA PRO A 50 -23.49 3.36 -2.18
C PRO A 50 -23.93 1.99 -1.65
N GLN A 51 -24.50 1.97 -0.44
CA GLN A 51 -24.99 0.76 0.21
C GLN A 51 -26.49 0.56 -0.11
N PRO A 52 -26.91 -0.43 -0.94
CA PRO A 52 -28.32 -0.74 -1.21
C PRO A 52 -29.10 -1.35 -0.04
N TYR A 53 -28.44 -1.60 1.09
CA TYR A 53 -29.04 -2.20 2.30
C TYR A 53 -29.03 -1.22 3.46
N ASP A 54 -29.70 -1.56 4.56
CA ASP A 54 -29.61 -0.79 5.80
C ASP A 54 -28.20 -0.95 6.42
N SER A 55 -27.45 0.16 6.46
CA SER A 55 -26.09 0.24 7.01
C SER A 55 -26.01 -0.08 8.50
N ASP A 56 -27.10 0.11 9.24
CA ASP A 56 -27.16 -0.25 10.66
C ASP A 56 -27.26 -1.78 10.86
N MET A 57 -27.72 -2.53 9.85
CA MET A 57 -28.02 -3.97 9.96
C MET A 57 -26.94 -4.90 9.41
N ARG A 58 -26.40 -4.64 8.22
CA ARG A 58 -25.45 -5.56 7.55
C ARG A 58 -24.50 -4.83 6.59
N PHE A 59 -23.42 -5.53 6.22
CA PHE A 59 -22.36 -5.04 5.34
C PHE A 59 -21.75 -3.73 5.86
N SER A 60 -21.33 -3.74 7.11
CA SER A 60 -20.67 -2.59 7.74
C SER A 60 -19.74 -3.03 8.87
N GLY A 61 -18.73 -2.21 9.13
CA GLY A 61 -17.80 -2.40 10.25
C GLY A 61 -16.70 -3.43 9.99
N VAL A 62 -16.37 -3.69 8.73
CA VAL A 62 -15.35 -4.68 8.37
C VAL A 62 -13.95 -4.03 8.29
N PRO A 63 -12.95 -4.52 9.05
CA PRO A 63 -11.58 -4.01 8.97
C PRO A 63 -11.02 -4.14 7.55
N SER A 64 -10.22 -3.17 7.12
CA SER A 64 -9.67 -3.01 5.76
C SER A 64 -10.68 -2.76 4.64
N TRP A 65 -11.99 -2.91 4.88
CA TRP A 65 -13.03 -2.42 3.98
C TRP A 65 -13.53 -1.06 4.42
N GLY A 66 -14.08 -0.97 5.64
CA GLY A 66 -14.57 0.30 6.19
C GLY A 66 -13.47 1.37 6.32
N ASP A 67 -12.22 0.93 6.52
CA ASP A 67 -11.06 1.83 6.59
C ASP A 67 -10.81 2.62 5.29
N ALA A 68 -11.46 2.29 4.16
CA ALA A 68 -11.37 3.12 2.96
C ALA A 68 -11.91 4.54 3.21
N GLY A 69 -12.86 4.70 4.13
CA GLY A 69 -13.34 6.01 4.60
C GLY A 69 -12.27 6.86 5.28
N VAL A 70 -11.15 6.27 5.70
CA VAL A 70 -9.98 6.95 6.28
C VAL A 70 -8.83 7.05 5.27
N PHE A 71 -8.53 5.96 4.56
CA PHE A 71 -7.38 5.87 3.67
C PHE A 71 -7.56 6.70 2.39
N VAL A 72 -8.74 6.64 1.77
CA VAL A 72 -8.99 7.30 0.48
C VAL A 72 -8.93 8.82 0.58
N PRO A 73 -9.54 9.50 1.58
CA PRO A 73 -9.35 10.94 1.75
C PRO A 73 -7.87 11.32 1.94
N TRP A 74 -7.10 10.50 2.65
CA TRP A 74 -5.67 10.74 2.87
C TRP A 74 -4.88 10.66 1.57
N ASP A 75 -5.05 9.58 0.80
CA ASP A 75 -4.34 9.38 -0.46
C ASP A 75 -4.67 10.50 -1.46
N VAL A 76 -5.95 10.90 -1.54
CA VAL A 76 -6.35 12.04 -2.39
C VAL A 76 -5.72 13.34 -1.89
N TYR A 77 -5.73 13.63 -0.59
CA TYR A 77 -5.02 14.79 -0.05
C TYR A 77 -3.52 14.77 -0.41
N VAL A 78 -2.85 13.63 -0.29
CA VAL A 78 -1.42 13.50 -0.61
C VAL A 78 -1.15 13.78 -2.09
N ASN A 79 -2.00 13.33 -3.00
CA ASN A 79 -1.79 13.50 -4.45
C ASN A 79 -2.24 14.89 -4.97
N TYR A 80 -3.27 15.49 -4.39
CA TYR A 80 -3.90 16.72 -4.93
C TYR A 80 -3.80 17.95 -4.01
N ALA A 81 -3.35 17.78 -2.76
CA ALA A 81 -3.26 18.83 -1.73
C ALA A 81 -4.59 19.55 -1.40
N ASP A 82 -5.73 18.95 -1.73
CA ASP A 82 -7.04 19.50 -1.38
C ASP A 82 -7.38 19.23 0.09
N LYS A 83 -7.26 20.24 0.94
CA LYS A 83 -7.58 20.11 2.37
C LYS A 83 -9.08 19.89 2.64
N ARG A 84 -9.95 20.33 1.74
CA ARG A 84 -11.42 20.24 1.94
C ARG A 84 -11.87 18.78 2.05
N ILE A 85 -11.21 17.88 1.32
CA ILE A 85 -11.52 16.45 1.39
C ILE A 85 -11.26 15.88 2.79
N LEU A 86 -10.31 16.43 3.54
CA LEU A 86 -10.08 16.05 4.93
C LEU A 86 -11.14 16.71 5.83
N GLU A 87 -11.41 18.00 5.63
CA GLU A 87 -12.42 18.77 6.40
C GLU A 87 -13.80 18.11 6.35
N GLU A 88 -14.26 17.72 5.16
CA GLU A 88 -15.58 17.13 4.92
C GLU A 88 -15.73 15.70 5.45
N ASN A 89 -14.63 14.97 5.64
CA ASN A 89 -14.66 13.57 6.06
C ASN A 89 -14.20 13.36 7.52
N PHE A 90 -13.59 14.36 8.16
CA PHE A 90 -12.96 14.16 9.46
C PHE A 90 -13.93 13.68 10.55
N GLU A 91 -15.13 14.26 10.64
CA GLU A 91 -16.13 13.84 11.63
C GLU A 91 -16.57 12.37 11.44
N ALA A 92 -16.76 11.94 10.19
CA ALA A 92 -17.08 10.55 9.88
C ALA A 92 -15.95 9.60 10.30
N ILE A 93 -14.69 10.01 10.10
CA ILE A 93 -13.50 9.26 10.54
C ILE A 93 -13.44 9.17 12.08
N GLU A 94 -13.75 10.25 12.80
CA GLU A 94 -13.80 10.22 14.27
C GLU A 94 -14.87 9.24 14.79
N ARG A 95 -16.04 9.20 14.13
CA ARG A 95 -17.11 8.24 14.45
C ARG A 95 -16.68 6.79 14.18
N TRP A 96 -15.97 6.54 13.09
CA TRP A 96 -15.40 5.22 12.78
C TRP A 96 -14.41 4.75 13.84
N LEU A 97 -13.45 5.59 14.20
CA LEU A 97 -12.47 5.26 15.23
C LEU A 97 -13.10 5.10 16.61
N THR A 98 -14.14 5.88 16.91
CA THR A 98 -14.94 5.71 18.13
C THR A 98 -15.61 4.34 18.15
N TYR A 99 -16.26 3.93 17.06
CA TYR A 99 -16.83 2.60 16.93
C TYR A 99 -15.77 1.51 17.16
N ILE A 100 -14.65 1.53 16.42
CA ILE A 100 -13.59 0.54 16.57
C ILE A 100 -13.08 0.49 18.01
N GLY A 101 -12.90 1.65 18.65
CA GLY A 101 -12.50 1.75 20.05
C GLY A 101 -13.44 1.00 21.00
N THR A 102 -14.76 1.05 20.78
CA THR A 102 -15.72 0.27 21.60
C THR A 102 -15.61 -1.24 21.40
N GLN A 103 -15.04 -1.68 20.27
CA GLN A 103 -14.82 -3.08 19.92
C GLN A 103 -13.39 -3.56 20.18
N SER A 104 -12.56 -2.69 20.78
CA SER A 104 -11.12 -2.90 20.94
C SER A 104 -10.69 -2.84 22.42
N PRO A 105 -11.13 -3.80 23.26
CA PRO A 105 -10.63 -3.88 24.63
C PRO A 105 -9.10 -4.01 24.60
N GLU A 106 -8.41 -3.31 25.50
CA GLU A 106 -6.94 -3.27 25.55
C GLU A 106 -6.29 -2.84 24.22
N TYR A 107 -7.00 -2.03 23.42
CA TYR A 107 -6.55 -1.51 22.13
C TYR A 107 -6.42 -2.55 21.01
N LEU A 108 -6.92 -3.78 21.20
CA LEU A 108 -6.89 -4.87 20.21
C LEU A 108 -8.27 -5.05 19.58
N TRP A 109 -8.40 -4.90 18.26
CA TRP A 109 -9.69 -4.97 17.57
C TRP A 109 -10.18 -6.42 17.44
N THR A 110 -10.84 -6.88 18.49
CA THR A 110 -11.24 -8.29 18.67
C THR A 110 -12.74 -8.52 18.59
N GLY A 111 -13.57 -7.47 18.67
CA GLY A 111 -15.03 -7.54 18.60
C GLY A 111 -15.66 -7.02 17.30
N ASN A 112 -16.87 -7.51 16.99
CA ASN A 112 -17.83 -6.97 16.01
C ASN A 112 -17.21 -6.44 14.69
N ARG A 113 -16.62 -7.35 13.91
CA ARG A 113 -15.90 -7.06 12.64
C ARG A 113 -16.73 -7.34 11.38
N GLY A 114 -18.06 -7.36 11.49
CA GLY A 114 -18.96 -7.64 10.36
C GLY A 114 -18.64 -8.97 9.68
N ASN A 115 -18.58 -8.97 8.35
CA ASN A 115 -18.22 -10.15 7.54
C ASN A 115 -16.73 -10.54 7.64
N ASP A 116 -15.87 -9.64 8.13
CA ASP A 116 -14.47 -9.90 8.48
C ASP A 116 -13.71 -10.64 7.36
N TYR A 117 -13.69 -10.08 6.14
CA TYR A 117 -13.17 -10.76 4.94
C TYR A 117 -11.68 -11.14 5.05
N GLY A 118 -10.93 -10.50 5.96
CA GLY A 118 -9.51 -10.75 6.17
C GLY A 118 -8.66 -10.34 4.97
N ASP A 119 -7.49 -10.96 4.81
CA ASP A 119 -6.67 -10.74 3.61
C ASP A 119 -7.24 -11.57 2.45
N TRP A 120 -8.22 -10.99 1.77
CA TRP A 120 -9.09 -11.67 0.82
C TRP A 120 -8.33 -12.26 -0.37
N LEU A 121 -8.71 -13.50 -0.75
CA LEU A 121 -8.10 -14.21 -1.88
C LEU A 121 -6.59 -14.46 -1.75
N ASN A 122 -6.13 -14.70 -0.51
CA ASN A 122 -4.78 -15.16 -0.22
C ASN A 122 -4.48 -16.57 -0.75
N GLY A 123 -3.23 -16.99 -0.59
CA GLY A 123 -2.69 -18.26 -1.10
C GLY A 123 -3.43 -19.52 -0.62
N ASP A 124 -4.07 -19.53 0.53
CA ASP A 124 -4.83 -20.71 1.00
C ASP A 124 -6.09 -20.97 0.14
N LEU A 125 -6.50 -19.98 -0.66
CA LEU A 125 -7.63 -20.08 -1.58
C LEU A 125 -7.21 -20.47 -3.01
N VAL A 126 -5.91 -20.64 -3.27
CA VAL A 126 -5.37 -21.20 -4.51
C VAL A 126 -5.37 -22.72 -4.41
N LYS A 127 -5.99 -23.40 -5.38
CA LYS A 127 -5.99 -24.88 -5.40
C LYS A 127 -5.01 -25.40 -6.46
N MET A 128 -3.88 -25.93 -6.03
CA MET A 128 -2.85 -26.49 -6.93
C MET A 128 -2.15 -27.66 -6.23
N GLU A 129 -1.74 -28.66 -7.00
CA GLU A 129 -0.98 -29.80 -6.47
C GLU A 129 0.36 -29.34 -5.89
N GLY A 130 0.69 -29.78 -4.68
CA GLY A 130 1.94 -29.42 -4.00
C GLY A 130 1.98 -27.99 -3.45
N TRP A 131 0.89 -27.23 -3.52
CA TRP A 131 0.81 -25.89 -2.96
C TRP A 131 0.66 -25.92 -1.43
N PRO A 132 1.39 -25.08 -0.67
CA PRO A 132 1.25 -25.05 0.79
C PRO A 132 -0.15 -24.64 1.23
N GLU A 133 -0.73 -25.41 2.16
CA GLU A 133 -2.08 -25.18 2.70
C GLU A 133 -2.04 -24.63 4.14
N ASN A 134 -3.00 -23.77 4.49
CA ASN A 134 -3.22 -23.20 5.82
C ASN A 134 -2.02 -22.41 6.38
N LYS A 135 -1.28 -21.73 5.50
CA LYS A 135 -0.09 -20.94 5.83
C LYS A 135 -0.12 -19.52 5.26
N ALA A 136 -1.15 -19.16 4.51
CA ALA A 136 -1.29 -17.81 3.94
C ALA A 136 -2.23 -16.92 4.77
N THR A 137 -3.23 -17.52 5.43
CA THR A 137 -4.27 -16.77 6.14
C THR A 137 -3.71 -16.12 7.41
N ILE A 138 -3.58 -14.80 7.37
CA ILE A 138 -3.34 -13.99 8.56
C ILE A 138 -4.52 -14.08 9.54
N PRO A 139 -4.29 -14.23 10.87
CA PRO A 139 -5.35 -14.15 11.86
C PRO A 139 -6.09 -12.81 11.78
N LYS A 140 -7.42 -12.84 11.78
CA LYS A 140 -8.25 -11.67 11.47
C LYS A 140 -8.07 -10.52 12.47
N GLU A 141 -7.84 -10.83 13.74
CA GLU A 141 -7.56 -9.85 14.78
C GLU A 141 -6.22 -9.13 14.61
N VAL A 142 -5.22 -9.81 14.01
CA VAL A 142 -3.93 -9.20 13.67
C VAL A 142 -4.16 -8.16 12.57
N LEU A 143 -4.85 -8.55 11.49
CA LEU A 143 -5.20 -7.64 10.40
C LEU A 143 -6.03 -6.45 10.90
N ALA A 144 -7.09 -6.73 11.67
CA ALA A 144 -7.98 -5.70 12.18
C ALA A 144 -7.25 -4.67 13.05
N THR A 145 -6.43 -5.13 14.00
CA THR A 145 -5.70 -4.24 14.90
C THR A 145 -4.66 -3.41 14.16
N ALA A 146 -4.01 -3.97 13.14
CA ALA A 146 -3.07 -3.24 12.31
C ALA A 146 -3.76 -2.10 11.52
N PHE A 147 -4.94 -2.36 10.94
CA PHE A 147 -5.73 -1.32 10.29
C PHE A 147 -6.25 -0.27 11.28
N TYR A 148 -6.63 -0.66 12.51
CA TYR A 148 -6.99 0.29 13.55
C TYR A 148 -5.82 1.22 13.94
N ALA A 149 -4.62 0.66 14.09
CA ALA A 149 -3.41 1.43 14.35
C ALA A 149 -3.16 2.44 13.22
N ARG A 150 -3.24 1.99 11.96
CA ARG A 150 -3.00 2.85 10.80
C ARG A 150 -4.08 3.92 10.64
N SER A 151 -5.36 3.59 10.78
CA SER A 151 -6.45 4.56 10.72
C SER A 151 -6.33 5.63 11.81
N SER A 152 -5.91 5.25 13.03
CA SER A 152 -5.61 6.19 14.11
C SER A 152 -4.44 7.12 13.77
N GLN A 153 -3.36 6.58 13.19
CA GLN A 153 -2.23 7.38 12.72
C GLN A 153 -2.65 8.38 11.64
N LEU A 154 -3.44 7.94 10.65
CA LEU A 154 -3.93 8.81 9.59
C LEU A 154 -4.84 9.92 10.14
N ALA A 155 -5.74 9.60 11.07
CA ALA A 155 -6.57 10.60 11.74
C ALA A 155 -5.73 11.64 12.49
N SER A 156 -4.65 11.23 13.17
CA SER A 156 -3.70 12.16 13.78
C SER A 156 -3.09 13.12 12.74
N ARG A 157 -2.60 12.59 11.62
CA ARG A 157 -2.02 13.40 10.53
C ARG A 157 -3.03 14.35 9.90
N MET A 158 -4.25 13.88 9.65
CA MET A 158 -5.34 14.72 9.15
C MET A 158 -5.64 15.86 10.13
N ALA A 159 -5.77 15.56 11.43
CA ALA A 159 -5.99 16.57 12.45
C ALA A 159 -4.88 17.63 12.48
N THR A 160 -3.60 17.24 12.31
CA THR A 160 -2.49 18.19 12.18
C THR A 160 -2.66 19.11 10.97
N VAL A 161 -3.02 18.56 9.80
CA VAL A 161 -3.25 19.33 8.56
C VAL A 161 -4.38 20.36 8.73
N LEU A 162 -5.41 19.96 9.48
CA LEU A 162 -6.60 20.77 9.81
C LEU A 162 -6.39 21.74 10.98
N GLY A 163 -5.20 21.76 11.59
CA GLY A 163 -4.92 22.62 12.74
C GLY A 163 -5.61 22.21 14.05
N LYS A 164 -6.17 20.99 14.13
CA LYS A 164 -6.87 20.45 15.30
C LYS A 164 -5.89 19.75 16.26
N GLN A 165 -5.03 20.52 16.92
CA GLN A 165 -3.89 19.98 17.70
C GLN A 165 -4.29 19.00 18.80
N ASP A 166 -5.36 19.26 19.54
CA ASP A 166 -5.83 18.34 20.60
C ASP A 166 -6.26 16.98 20.02
N ARG A 167 -6.92 17.00 18.86
CA ARG A 167 -7.32 15.77 18.14
C ARG A 167 -6.10 15.05 17.56
N ALA A 168 -5.13 15.80 17.02
CA ALA A 168 -3.88 15.23 16.53
C ALA A 168 -3.13 14.49 17.65
N LYS A 169 -3.01 15.11 18.82
CA LYS A 169 -2.42 14.49 20.00
C LYS A 169 -3.21 13.27 20.45
N HIS A 170 -4.54 13.37 20.57
CA HIS A 170 -5.39 12.25 20.98
C HIS A 170 -5.18 11.02 20.09
N TYR A 171 -5.23 11.18 18.77
CA TYR A 171 -5.06 10.07 17.84
C TYR A 171 -3.62 9.57 17.73
N SER A 172 -2.63 10.45 17.97
CA SER A 172 -1.23 10.03 18.10
C SER A 172 -1.05 9.13 19.33
N ASP A 173 -1.55 9.56 20.49
CA ASP A 173 -1.46 8.77 21.73
C ASP A 173 -2.22 7.44 21.60
N LEU A 174 -3.36 7.43 20.88
CA LEU A 174 -4.11 6.22 20.58
C LEU A 174 -3.32 5.27 19.67
N HIS A 175 -2.72 5.77 18.60
CA HIS A 175 -1.88 4.98 17.69
C HIS A 175 -0.75 4.28 18.44
N GLU A 176 0.00 5.00 19.28
CA GLU A 176 1.10 4.43 20.06
C GLU A 176 0.62 3.30 20.99
N LYS A 177 -0.51 3.50 21.68
CA LYS A 177 -1.10 2.45 22.54
C LYS A 177 -1.52 1.20 21.76
N ILE A 178 -2.11 1.38 20.58
CA ILE A 178 -2.48 0.25 19.71
C ILE A 178 -1.21 -0.45 19.21
N ARG A 179 -0.18 0.31 18.82
CA ARG A 179 1.11 -0.25 18.37
C ARG A 179 1.74 -1.12 19.46
N ASP A 180 1.82 -0.60 20.69
CA ASP A 180 2.41 -1.32 21.82
C ASP A 180 1.58 -2.58 22.16
N ALA A 181 0.24 -2.48 22.14
CA ALA A 181 -0.65 -3.62 22.34
C ALA A 181 -0.50 -4.67 21.23
N TYR A 182 -0.44 -4.24 19.97
CA TYR A 182 -0.23 -5.09 18.80
C TYR A 182 1.08 -5.88 18.92
N PHE A 183 2.19 -5.17 19.17
CA PHE A 183 3.51 -5.79 19.29
C PHE A 183 3.51 -6.84 20.42
N LYS A 184 2.99 -6.48 21.59
CA LYS A 184 2.91 -7.40 22.74
C LYS A 184 2.01 -8.62 22.50
N ALA A 185 0.90 -8.45 21.79
CA ALA A 185 -0.09 -9.51 21.61
C ALA A 185 0.23 -10.44 20.43
N TYR A 186 0.91 -9.92 19.41
CA TYR A 186 1.02 -10.59 18.11
C TYR A 186 2.45 -10.78 17.62
N VAL A 187 3.48 -10.33 18.34
CA VAL A 187 4.89 -10.63 18.02
C VAL A 187 5.51 -11.37 19.20
N ASN A 188 6.06 -12.56 18.96
CA ASN A 188 6.72 -13.36 20.00
C ASN A 188 8.19 -12.95 20.21
N ASP A 189 8.86 -13.60 21.16
CA ASP A 189 10.27 -13.33 21.49
C ASP A 189 11.21 -13.65 20.32
N GLU A 190 10.84 -14.62 19.47
CA GLU A 190 11.53 -14.95 18.22
C GLU A 190 11.24 -13.96 17.08
N LYS A 191 10.48 -12.89 17.33
CA LYS A 191 10.11 -11.85 16.35
C LYS A 191 9.23 -12.36 15.21
N GLN A 192 8.51 -13.45 15.45
CA GLN A 192 7.50 -13.98 14.55
C GLN A 192 6.15 -13.30 14.82
N VAL A 193 5.51 -12.87 13.75
CA VAL A 193 4.14 -12.35 13.81
C VAL A 193 3.18 -13.54 13.93
N LYS A 194 2.16 -13.43 14.78
CA LYS A 194 1.12 -14.45 14.97
C LYS A 194 0.53 -14.85 13.60
N GLY A 195 0.60 -16.15 13.31
CA GLY A 195 0.19 -16.74 12.03
C GLY A 195 1.35 -17.06 11.10
N ASN A 196 2.52 -16.44 11.27
CA ASN A 196 3.74 -16.67 10.48
C ASN A 196 3.50 -16.64 8.96
N THR A 197 2.82 -15.58 8.48
CA THR A 197 2.40 -15.45 7.08
C THR A 197 3.11 -14.28 6.39
N GLN A 198 3.27 -14.34 5.06
CA GLN A 198 3.75 -13.21 4.26
C GLN A 198 2.96 -11.93 4.58
N SER A 199 1.64 -12.04 4.64
CA SER A 199 0.71 -10.95 4.96
C SER A 199 0.97 -10.33 6.32
N GLY A 200 1.19 -11.16 7.36
CA GLY A 200 1.43 -10.70 8.73
C GLY A 200 2.72 -9.89 8.86
N TYR A 201 3.80 -10.36 8.25
CA TYR A 201 5.07 -9.63 8.25
C TYR A 201 4.99 -8.34 7.44
N ALA A 202 4.48 -8.41 6.21
CA ALA A 202 4.33 -7.25 5.33
C ALA A 202 3.50 -6.15 5.99
N LEU A 203 2.34 -6.49 6.56
CA LEU A 203 1.45 -5.54 7.22
C LEU A 203 2.10 -4.90 8.46
N SER A 204 2.79 -5.70 9.28
CA SER A 204 3.45 -5.23 10.50
C SER A 204 4.58 -4.25 10.21
N LEU A 205 5.40 -4.56 9.19
CA LEU A 205 6.50 -3.72 8.77
C LEU A 205 6.01 -2.43 8.09
N TYR A 206 5.05 -2.55 7.17
CA TYR A 206 4.52 -1.43 6.36
C TYR A 206 3.78 -0.38 7.19
N TYR A 207 3.08 -0.79 8.23
CA TYR A 207 2.43 0.14 9.16
C TYR A 207 3.29 0.53 10.37
N ASN A 208 4.57 0.14 10.38
CA ASN A 208 5.52 0.44 11.46
C ASN A 208 5.00 0.02 12.83
N LEU A 209 4.51 -1.23 12.93
CA LEU A 209 3.88 -1.77 14.13
C LEU A 209 4.86 -2.47 15.08
N VAL A 210 6.15 -2.44 14.75
CA VAL A 210 7.22 -3.06 15.52
C VAL A 210 8.35 -2.06 15.78
N PRO A 211 9.12 -2.23 16.86
CA PRO A 211 10.32 -1.43 17.12
C PRO A 211 11.34 -1.51 15.98
N ASP A 212 12.10 -0.44 15.77
CA ASP A 212 13.07 -0.34 14.68
C ASP A 212 14.15 -1.43 14.76
N GLU A 213 14.57 -1.80 15.96
CA GLU A 213 15.55 -2.88 16.22
C GLU A 213 15.07 -4.27 15.78
N ASP A 214 13.75 -4.49 15.75
CA ASP A 214 13.16 -5.79 15.41
C ASP A 214 12.82 -5.92 13.91
N ARG A 215 12.78 -4.79 13.18
CA ARG A 215 12.38 -4.77 11.76
C ARG A 215 13.21 -5.71 10.89
N ALA A 216 14.52 -5.78 11.11
CA ALA A 216 15.41 -6.64 10.33
C ALA A 216 15.09 -8.14 10.55
N ALA A 217 14.72 -8.53 11.77
CA ALA A 217 14.33 -9.91 12.07
C ALA A 217 12.99 -10.27 11.41
N LEU A 218 12.01 -9.37 11.46
CA LEU A 218 10.72 -9.57 10.78
C LEU A 218 10.89 -9.62 9.26
N ALA A 219 11.74 -8.75 8.68
CA ALA A 219 12.03 -8.78 7.25
C ALA A 219 12.67 -10.10 6.82
N LYS A 220 13.55 -10.67 7.66
CA LYS A 220 14.10 -12.01 7.42
C LYS A 220 12.99 -13.06 7.40
N HIS A 221 12.11 -13.08 8.39
CA HIS A 221 10.98 -14.02 8.42
C HIS A 221 10.01 -13.80 7.26
N MET A 222 9.82 -12.57 6.79
CA MET A 222 9.03 -12.27 5.60
C MET A 222 9.60 -12.95 4.36
N VAL A 223 10.93 -12.92 4.18
CA VAL A 223 11.61 -13.60 3.06
C VAL A 223 11.53 -15.12 3.21
N GLU A 224 11.74 -15.65 4.42
CA GLU A 224 11.58 -17.08 4.71
C GLU A 224 10.14 -17.55 4.39
N ALA A 225 9.12 -16.74 4.71
CA ALA A 225 7.73 -17.04 4.38
C ALA A 225 7.43 -16.97 2.85
N VAL A 226 8.24 -16.24 2.08
CA VAL A 226 8.20 -16.27 0.61
C VAL A 226 8.86 -17.55 0.07
N GLU A 227 9.98 -17.96 0.66
CA GLU A 227 10.67 -19.21 0.33
C GLU A 227 9.80 -20.45 0.62
N GLU A 228 9.03 -20.45 1.71
CA GLU A 228 8.07 -21.52 2.03
C GLU A 228 7.00 -21.74 0.95
N TYR A 229 6.72 -20.71 0.15
CA TYR A 229 5.81 -20.76 -1.00
C TYR A 229 6.56 -20.90 -2.33
N ASN A 230 7.76 -21.47 -2.31
CA ASN A 230 8.62 -21.65 -3.49
C ASN A 230 8.81 -20.34 -4.28
N HIS A 231 9.01 -19.23 -3.56
CA HIS A 231 9.10 -17.89 -4.15
C HIS A 231 7.86 -17.45 -4.94
N HIS A 232 6.68 -17.78 -4.43
CA HIS A 232 5.40 -17.29 -4.94
C HIS A 232 4.69 -16.41 -3.91
N ILE A 233 3.80 -15.56 -4.43
CA ILE A 233 2.93 -14.73 -3.61
C ILE A 233 1.89 -15.62 -2.93
N SER A 234 1.73 -15.46 -1.62
CA SER A 234 0.61 -16.03 -0.87
C SER A 234 -0.27 -14.96 -0.19
N THR A 235 0.01 -13.68 -0.40
CA THR A 235 -0.80 -12.57 0.12
C THR A 235 -2.12 -12.42 -0.63
N GLY A 236 -3.12 -11.85 0.06
CA GLY A 236 -4.41 -11.44 -0.50
C GLY A 236 -4.44 -9.96 -0.92
N PHE A 237 -5.64 -9.46 -1.19
CA PHE A 237 -5.87 -8.10 -1.69
C PHE A 237 -5.17 -7.04 -0.84
N GLN A 238 -5.27 -7.17 0.49
CA GLN A 238 -4.92 -6.09 1.40
C GLN A 238 -3.43 -5.96 1.59
N THR A 239 -2.68 -7.06 1.50
CA THR A 239 -1.26 -7.07 1.85
C THR A 239 -0.32 -7.29 0.66
N THR A 240 -0.81 -7.66 -0.53
CA THR A 240 0.04 -7.92 -1.71
C THR A 240 0.97 -6.74 -2.02
N LYS A 241 0.44 -5.51 -2.08
CA LYS A 241 1.25 -4.31 -2.33
C LYS A 241 2.24 -4.02 -1.19
N MET A 242 1.84 -4.31 0.05
CA MET A 242 2.67 -4.08 1.23
C MET A 242 3.88 -5.01 1.22
N LEU A 243 3.68 -6.29 0.86
CA LEU A 243 4.76 -7.26 0.72
C LEU A 243 5.81 -6.77 -0.27
N MET A 244 5.37 -6.36 -1.46
CA MET A 244 6.28 -5.85 -2.50
C MET A 244 7.08 -4.64 -2.00
N THR A 245 6.40 -3.71 -1.32
CA THR A 245 7.03 -2.49 -0.78
C THR A 245 8.05 -2.83 0.30
N GLU A 246 7.68 -3.65 1.29
CA GLU A 246 8.58 -3.98 2.40
C GLU A 246 9.72 -4.89 1.96
N LEU A 247 9.56 -5.76 0.96
CA LEU A 247 10.69 -6.46 0.36
C LEU A 247 11.72 -5.46 -0.19
N THR A 248 11.28 -4.38 -0.83
CA THR A 248 12.19 -3.36 -1.35
C THR A 248 12.82 -2.54 -0.23
N ASP A 249 11.99 -2.02 0.68
CA ASP A 249 12.41 -1.11 1.75
C ASP A 249 13.32 -1.82 2.78
N SER A 250 13.22 -3.15 2.91
CA SER A 250 14.14 -3.98 3.73
C SER A 250 15.39 -4.47 3.00
N GLY A 251 15.61 -4.06 1.74
CA GLY A 251 16.79 -4.41 0.95
C GLY A 251 16.69 -5.74 0.20
N ASN A 252 15.53 -6.40 0.19
CA ASN A 252 15.24 -7.65 -0.52
C ASN A 252 14.63 -7.39 -1.92
N VAL A 253 15.21 -6.43 -2.64
CA VAL A 253 14.74 -5.96 -3.95
C VAL A 253 14.69 -7.09 -4.98
N GLU A 254 15.66 -8.00 -4.97
CA GLU A 254 15.70 -9.15 -5.89
C GLU A 254 14.51 -10.08 -5.68
N THR A 255 14.12 -10.35 -4.42
CA THR A 255 12.93 -11.15 -4.11
C THR A 255 11.67 -10.47 -4.62
N ALA A 256 11.55 -9.14 -4.49
CA ALA A 256 10.42 -8.40 -5.05
C ALA A 256 10.34 -8.53 -6.58
N TYR A 257 11.47 -8.41 -7.29
CA TYR A 257 11.50 -8.62 -8.74
C TYR A 257 11.20 -10.06 -9.14
N GLN A 258 11.70 -11.04 -8.37
CA GLN A 258 11.38 -12.45 -8.61
C GLN A 258 9.88 -12.69 -8.56
N LEU A 259 9.17 -12.14 -7.56
CA LEU A 259 7.72 -12.24 -7.46
C LEU A 259 7.00 -11.52 -8.61
N LEU A 260 7.43 -10.31 -8.98
CA LEU A 260 6.81 -9.55 -10.07
C LEU A 260 6.96 -10.26 -11.43
N LEU A 261 8.13 -10.85 -11.68
CA LEU A 261 8.49 -11.47 -12.96
C LEU A 261 8.14 -12.96 -13.03
N ASN A 262 7.63 -13.54 -11.94
CA ASN A 262 7.18 -14.93 -11.93
C ASN A 262 6.04 -15.12 -12.95
N ARG A 263 6.05 -16.27 -13.64
CA ARG A 263 5.09 -16.66 -14.67
C ARG A 263 4.32 -17.92 -14.30
N GLU A 264 4.68 -18.58 -13.21
CA GLU A 264 3.99 -19.75 -12.66
C GLU A 264 2.82 -19.32 -11.77
N LEU A 265 1.82 -20.19 -11.62
CA LEU A 265 0.68 -19.93 -10.75
C LEU A 265 1.10 -20.04 -9.27
N PRO A 266 0.74 -19.10 -8.38
CA PRO A 266 0.06 -17.82 -8.61
C PRO A 266 1.04 -16.67 -8.94
N SER A 267 0.78 -15.94 -10.03
CA SER A 267 1.51 -14.71 -10.37
C SER A 267 0.75 -13.81 -11.34
N TRP A 268 1.18 -12.54 -11.46
CA TRP A 268 0.69 -11.66 -12.53
C TRP A 268 1.11 -12.15 -13.91
N GLY A 269 2.32 -12.69 -14.05
CA GLY A 269 2.80 -13.26 -15.31
C GLY A 269 1.94 -14.41 -15.78
N TYR A 270 1.47 -15.28 -14.86
CA TYR A 270 0.55 -16.36 -15.19
C TYR A 270 -0.74 -15.85 -15.84
N MET A 271 -1.34 -14.77 -15.32
CA MET A 271 -2.53 -14.16 -15.91
C MET A 271 -2.25 -13.72 -17.36
N ILE A 272 -1.13 -13.02 -17.58
CA ILE A 272 -0.72 -12.51 -18.89
C ILE A 272 -0.51 -13.67 -19.88
N ASP A 273 0.15 -14.74 -19.45
CA ASP A 273 0.47 -15.90 -20.29
C ASP A 273 -0.78 -16.65 -20.76
N HIS A 274 -1.86 -16.53 -19.99
CA HIS A 274 -3.18 -17.08 -20.31
C HIS A 274 -4.12 -16.06 -20.95
N GLY A 275 -3.57 -14.99 -21.53
CA GLY A 275 -4.31 -14.05 -22.38
C GLY A 275 -5.12 -12.99 -21.61
N ALA A 276 -4.85 -12.79 -20.32
CA ALA A 276 -5.48 -11.73 -19.56
C ALA A 276 -5.13 -10.33 -20.14
N THR A 277 -6.15 -9.55 -20.47
CA THR A 277 -6.01 -8.12 -20.82
C THR A 277 -6.42 -7.19 -19.68
N THR A 278 -6.85 -7.77 -18.56
CA THR A 278 -7.27 -7.12 -17.31
C THR A 278 -6.83 -7.99 -16.13
N MET A 279 -6.73 -7.41 -14.94
CA MET A 279 -6.40 -8.15 -13.72
C MET A 279 -7.56 -9.07 -13.33
N TRP A 280 -7.27 -10.30 -12.92
CA TRP A 280 -8.29 -11.24 -12.44
C TRP A 280 -8.56 -11.01 -10.96
N GLU A 281 -9.75 -11.41 -10.51
CA GLU A 281 -10.13 -11.41 -9.10
C GLU A 281 -9.34 -12.46 -8.32
N ARG A 282 -9.17 -13.66 -8.88
CA ARG A 282 -8.43 -14.76 -8.27
C ARG A 282 -7.12 -14.99 -9.01
N TRP A 283 -6.08 -15.34 -8.27
CA TRP A 283 -4.82 -15.82 -8.84
C TRP A 283 -5.03 -17.02 -9.76
N ASP A 284 -5.92 -17.94 -9.36
CA ASP A 284 -6.19 -19.20 -10.05
C ASP A 284 -7.53 -19.20 -10.79
N GLY A 285 -8.01 -18.02 -11.22
CA GLY A 285 -9.30 -17.85 -11.88
C GLY A 285 -9.50 -18.74 -13.11
N TYR A 286 -8.42 -19.01 -13.82
CA TYR A 286 -8.30 -20.10 -14.79
C TYR A 286 -7.01 -20.88 -14.49
N VAL A 287 -7.04 -22.19 -14.65
CA VAL A 287 -5.84 -23.03 -14.59
C VAL A 287 -5.85 -24.01 -15.76
N GLU A 288 -4.75 -24.07 -16.51
CA GLU A 288 -4.61 -25.01 -17.62
C GLU A 288 -4.86 -26.47 -17.18
N GLY A 289 -5.61 -27.23 -17.97
CA GLY A 289 -6.02 -28.60 -17.63
C GLY A 289 -7.16 -28.72 -16.61
N ARG A 290 -7.27 -27.79 -15.64
CA ARG A 290 -8.37 -27.76 -14.66
C ARG A 290 -9.59 -26.96 -15.14
N GLY A 291 -9.37 -25.91 -15.91
CA GLY A 291 -10.39 -24.97 -16.36
C GLY A 291 -10.64 -23.81 -15.38
N PHE A 292 -11.82 -23.21 -15.47
CA PHE A 292 -12.21 -22.05 -14.68
C PHE A 292 -12.51 -22.41 -13.21
N GLN A 293 -12.23 -21.46 -12.31
CA GLN A 293 -12.72 -21.47 -10.94
C GLN A 293 -14.25 -21.30 -10.86
N ASP A 294 -14.78 -21.46 -9.64
CA ASP A 294 -16.21 -21.36 -9.33
C ASP A 294 -16.84 -20.07 -9.91
N PRO A 295 -17.92 -20.18 -10.73
CA PRO A 295 -18.50 -19.03 -11.40
C PRO A 295 -19.22 -18.05 -10.46
N GLY A 296 -19.48 -18.44 -9.21
CA GLY A 296 -20.08 -17.56 -8.20
C GLY A 296 -19.16 -16.41 -7.80
N MET A 297 -17.84 -16.60 -7.85
CA MET A 297 -16.84 -15.57 -7.53
C MET A 297 -15.54 -15.78 -8.30
N ASN A 298 -15.58 -15.47 -9.59
CA ASN A 298 -14.43 -15.57 -10.49
C ASN A 298 -14.50 -14.53 -11.63
N SER A 299 -14.34 -13.24 -11.29
CA SER A 299 -14.26 -12.16 -12.28
C SER A 299 -12.88 -12.07 -12.92
N PHE A 300 -12.83 -11.84 -14.23
CA PHE A 300 -11.59 -11.62 -14.99
C PHE A 300 -11.23 -10.13 -15.13
N CYS A 301 -11.92 -9.24 -14.41
CA CYS A 301 -11.69 -7.80 -14.42
C CYS A 301 -11.87 -7.21 -13.01
N HIS A 302 -10.87 -7.37 -12.15
CA HIS A 302 -10.80 -6.87 -10.78
C HIS A 302 -9.48 -6.13 -10.54
N TYR A 303 -9.51 -4.85 -10.18
CA TYR A 303 -8.29 -4.03 -10.12
C TYR A 303 -7.42 -4.24 -8.87
N SER A 304 -7.88 -5.03 -7.88
CA SER A 304 -7.27 -5.13 -6.55
C SER A 304 -5.83 -5.65 -6.60
N PHE A 305 -5.56 -6.76 -7.31
CA PHE A 305 -4.19 -7.21 -7.55
C PHE A 305 -3.41 -6.31 -8.54
N GLY A 306 -4.08 -5.40 -9.24
CA GLY A 306 -3.45 -4.33 -10.01
C GLY A 306 -2.81 -3.24 -9.15
N ALA A 307 -3.04 -3.23 -7.84
CA ALA A 307 -2.40 -2.30 -6.90
C ALA A 307 -0.86 -2.42 -6.88
N VAL A 308 -0.28 -3.53 -7.36
CA VAL A 308 1.17 -3.67 -7.60
C VAL A 308 1.71 -2.58 -8.52
N GLY A 309 0.88 -1.98 -9.37
CA GLY A 309 1.26 -0.83 -10.18
C GLY A 309 1.81 0.32 -9.33
N GLU A 310 1.31 0.52 -8.10
CA GLU A 310 1.86 1.53 -7.21
C GLU A 310 3.32 1.25 -6.86
N TRP A 311 3.68 -0.01 -6.65
CA TRP A 311 5.07 -0.44 -6.45
C TRP A 311 5.92 -0.18 -7.69
N ILE A 312 5.38 -0.44 -8.89
CA ILE A 312 6.08 -0.14 -10.15
C ILE A 312 6.40 1.36 -10.26
N TYR A 313 5.43 2.24 -9.99
CA TYR A 313 5.64 3.70 -10.01
C TYR A 313 6.66 4.15 -8.95
N LYS A 314 6.52 3.67 -7.72
CA LYS A 314 7.32 4.14 -6.59
C LYS A 314 8.73 3.57 -6.59
N GLN A 315 8.89 2.30 -6.97
CA GLN A 315 10.13 1.54 -6.77
C GLN A 315 10.88 1.28 -8.08
N ILE A 316 10.23 0.85 -9.17
CA ILE A 316 10.94 0.69 -10.46
C ILE A 316 11.25 2.08 -11.03
N VAL A 317 10.22 2.90 -11.21
CA VAL A 317 10.33 4.21 -11.84
C VAL A 317 10.89 5.25 -10.87
N GLY A 318 10.63 5.10 -9.57
CA GLY A 318 11.16 5.98 -8.55
C GLY A 318 10.41 7.30 -8.46
N ILE A 319 9.07 7.33 -8.49
CA ILE A 319 8.29 8.55 -8.23
C ILE A 319 7.28 8.27 -7.10
N ALA A 320 7.40 9.00 -5.99
CA ALA A 320 6.45 8.92 -4.89
C ALA A 320 6.08 10.32 -4.35
N PRO A 321 4.79 10.57 -4.04
CA PRO A 321 4.39 11.84 -3.42
C PRO A 321 4.90 11.94 -1.97
N ASP A 322 5.26 13.16 -1.54
CA ASP A 322 5.57 13.47 -0.14
C ASP A 322 4.31 13.76 0.68
N PRO A 323 3.90 12.87 1.61
CA PRO A 323 2.72 13.12 2.41
C PRO A 323 2.89 14.28 3.42
N ASN A 324 4.12 14.74 3.67
CA ASN A 324 4.39 15.94 4.48
C ASN A 324 4.35 17.23 3.65
N GLN A 325 4.46 17.11 2.32
CA GLN A 325 4.42 18.22 1.36
C GLN A 325 3.58 17.80 0.14
N PRO A 326 2.26 17.69 0.33
CA PRO A 326 1.33 17.04 -0.61
C PRO A 326 1.15 17.81 -1.92
N GLY A 327 0.45 17.20 -2.86
CA GLY A 327 0.19 17.76 -4.18
C GLY A 327 1.48 17.87 -4.99
N PHE A 328 2.39 16.91 -4.80
CA PHE A 328 3.73 16.90 -5.41
C PHE A 328 4.54 18.18 -5.16
N LYS A 329 4.26 18.90 -4.06
CA LYS A 329 5.08 20.05 -3.65
C LYS A 329 6.51 19.61 -3.36
N HIS A 330 6.65 18.47 -2.71
CA HIS A 330 7.89 17.71 -2.70
C HIS A 330 7.66 16.32 -3.30
N ILE A 331 8.67 15.82 -4.00
CA ILE A 331 8.65 14.54 -4.70
C ILE A 331 9.81 13.71 -4.15
N ARG A 332 9.52 12.50 -3.67
CA ARG A 332 10.58 11.52 -3.40
C ARG A 332 10.82 10.75 -4.68
N MET A 333 12.07 10.69 -5.12
CA MET A 333 12.45 9.96 -6.31
C MET A 333 13.58 8.98 -6.02
N GLU A 334 13.29 7.69 -6.20
CA GLU A 334 14.16 6.60 -5.76
C GLU A 334 13.94 5.35 -6.61
N PRO A 335 14.56 5.28 -7.81
CA PRO A 335 14.47 4.09 -8.65
C PRO A 335 15.30 2.95 -8.07
N HIS A 336 14.81 1.72 -8.21
CA HIS A 336 15.47 0.48 -7.81
C HIS A 336 15.66 -0.42 -9.03
N PRO A 337 16.70 -0.21 -9.86
CA PRO A 337 16.98 -1.10 -10.97
C PRO A 337 17.22 -2.54 -10.49
N GLY A 338 16.66 -3.52 -11.20
CA GLY A 338 16.75 -4.94 -10.84
C GLY A 338 15.94 -5.81 -11.80
N GLY A 339 15.88 -7.12 -11.55
CA GLY A 339 15.06 -8.04 -12.34
C GLY A 339 15.42 -8.09 -13.84
N GLY A 340 16.66 -7.75 -14.19
CA GLY A 340 17.12 -7.66 -15.58
C GLY A 340 16.64 -6.41 -16.34
N LEU A 341 15.89 -5.50 -15.71
CA LEU A 341 15.50 -4.23 -16.34
C LEU A 341 16.72 -3.32 -16.50
N THR A 342 16.94 -2.87 -17.72
CA THR A 342 18.03 -1.93 -18.06
C THR A 342 17.54 -0.50 -18.26
N TRP A 343 16.23 -0.26 -18.27
CA TRP A 343 15.65 1.07 -18.35
C TRP A 343 14.20 1.08 -17.84
N ALA A 344 13.74 2.24 -17.38
CA ALA A 344 12.33 2.52 -17.16
C ALA A 344 12.04 4.01 -17.34
N LYS A 345 10.84 4.33 -17.83
CA LYS A 345 10.43 5.70 -18.12
C LYS A 345 8.96 5.94 -17.81
N VAL A 346 8.67 7.04 -17.11
CA VAL A 346 7.32 7.56 -16.87
C VAL A 346 7.28 9.07 -17.00
N SER A 347 6.16 9.56 -17.50
CA SER A 347 5.72 10.95 -17.42
C SER A 347 4.42 10.95 -16.62
N LEU A 348 4.42 11.59 -15.45
CA LEU A 348 3.26 11.67 -14.56
C LEU A 348 2.75 13.11 -14.52
N ASP A 349 1.51 13.32 -14.94
CA ASP A 349 0.86 14.63 -14.85
C ASP A 349 0.26 14.82 -13.45
N THR A 350 0.82 15.77 -12.71
CA THR A 350 0.41 16.10 -11.34
C THR A 350 -0.34 17.43 -11.31
N VAL A 351 -0.90 17.79 -10.15
CA VAL A 351 -1.50 19.13 -9.93
C VAL A 351 -0.52 20.30 -10.09
N ARG A 352 0.79 20.03 -10.13
CA ARG A 352 1.84 21.05 -10.35
C ARG A 352 2.44 20.99 -11.75
N GLY A 353 1.99 20.06 -12.59
CA GLY A 353 2.54 19.80 -13.92
C GLY A 353 3.25 18.46 -13.99
N THR A 354 3.95 18.23 -15.10
CA THR A 354 4.53 16.93 -15.44
C THR A 354 5.83 16.66 -14.69
N VAL A 355 5.87 15.54 -13.97
CA VAL A 355 7.08 14.92 -13.39
C VAL A 355 7.58 13.86 -14.35
N VAL A 356 8.88 13.83 -14.62
CA VAL A 356 9.49 12.78 -15.47
C VAL A 356 10.57 12.05 -14.69
N SER A 357 10.55 10.72 -14.79
CA SER A 357 11.66 9.84 -14.42
C SER A 357 11.97 8.95 -15.62
N ASP A 358 13.17 9.07 -16.16
CA ASP A 358 13.64 8.34 -17.34
C ASP A 358 15.07 7.88 -17.06
N TRP A 359 15.21 6.65 -16.54
CA TRP A 359 16.50 6.08 -16.21
C TRP A 359 16.86 4.93 -17.13
N ARG A 360 18.17 4.74 -17.34
CA ARG A 360 18.74 3.61 -18.08
C ARG A 360 20.13 3.26 -17.59
N ILE A 361 20.52 2.01 -17.81
CA ILE A 361 21.84 1.47 -17.50
C ILE A 361 22.62 1.32 -18.81
N GLU A 362 23.73 2.04 -18.93
CA GLU A 362 24.68 1.93 -20.04
C GLU A 362 26.02 1.39 -19.51
N GLY A 363 26.29 0.10 -19.72
CA GLY A 363 27.45 -0.57 -19.15
C GLY A 363 27.39 -0.54 -17.62
N LYS A 364 28.27 0.25 -16.98
CA LYS A 364 28.31 0.46 -15.52
C LYS A 364 27.71 1.79 -15.08
N ALA A 365 27.23 2.61 -16.01
CA ALA A 365 26.67 3.93 -15.73
C ALA A 365 25.16 3.85 -15.56
N PHE A 366 24.66 4.44 -14.47
CA PHE A 366 23.25 4.74 -14.29
C PHE A 366 23.00 6.17 -14.78
N ILE A 367 22.21 6.33 -15.84
CA ILE A 367 21.87 7.61 -16.44
C ILE A 367 20.42 7.90 -16.13
N TRP A 368 20.14 9.04 -15.49
CA TRP A 368 18.81 9.40 -15.06
C TRP A 368 18.45 10.82 -15.49
N LYS A 369 17.43 10.93 -16.32
CA LYS A 369 16.81 12.19 -16.70
C LYS A 369 15.57 12.40 -15.83
N VAL A 370 15.62 13.48 -15.06
CA VAL A 370 14.53 13.91 -14.18
C VAL A 370 13.96 15.22 -14.70
N ARG A 371 12.64 15.38 -14.59
CA ARG A 371 11.98 16.69 -14.73
C ARG A 371 11.16 16.96 -13.48
N VAL A 372 11.42 18.10 -12.84
CA VAL A 372 10.66 18.57 -11.67
C VAL A 372 9.84 19.79 -12.08
N PRO A 373 8.50 19.77 -11.92
CA PRO A 373 7.65 20.89 -12.33
C PRO A 373 7.91 22.15 -11.51
N VAL A 374 7.57 23.31 -12.08
CA VAL A 374 7.70 24.62 -11.40
C VAL A 374 6.88 24.64 -10.12
N GLY A 375 7.47 25.16 -9.03
CA GLY A 375 6.82 25.20 -7.72
C GLY A 375 6.88 23.88 -6.94
N SER A 376 7.70 22.93 -7.40
CA SER A 376 8.05 21.68 -6.71
C SER A 376 9.56 21.59 -6.44
N ALA A 377 9.92 20.72 -5.51
CA ALA A 377 11.28 20.24 -5.31
C ALA A 377 11.29 18.71 -5.24
N ALA A 378 12.44 18.08 -5.48
CA ALA A 378 12.57 16.63 -5.33
C ALA A 378 13.77 16.26 -4.46
N THR A 379 13.64 15.14 -3.76
CA THR A 379 14.78 14.41 -3.18
C THR A 379 15.06 13.22 -4.08
N LEU A 380 16.26 13.16 -4.63
CA LEU A 380 16.74 12.07 -5.48
C LEU A 380 17.61 11.13 -4.64
N SER A 381 17.25 9.85 -4.58
CA SER A 381 18.07 8.76 -4.03
C SER A 381 18.69 7.99 -5.19
N ILE A 382 19.89 8.39 -5.58
CA ILE A 382 20.56 7.93 -6.81
C ILE A 382 21.35 6.65 -6.51
N PRO A 383 21.14 5.54 -7.25
CA PRO A 383 21.98 4.34 -7.16
C PRO A 383 23.45 4.66 -7.44
N ALA A 384 24.28 4.69 -6.39
CA ALA A 384 25.70 4.97 -6.47
C ALA A 384 26.38 4.58 -5.15
N THR A 385 27.42 3.75 -5.25
CA THR A 385 28.31 3.46 -4.12
C THR A 385 29.17 4.68 -3.77
N GLU A 386 29.72 4.71 -2.56
CA GLU A 386 30.58 5.82 -2.09
C GLU A 386 31.78 6.11 -3.01
N ASN A 387 32.24 5.11 -3.76
CA ASN A 387 33.38 5.21 -4.67
C ASN A 387 33.00 5.69 -6.09
N GLN A 388 31.71 5.81 -6.39
CA GLN A 388 31.23 6.28 -7.69
C GLN A 388 31.05 7.79 -7.69
N THR A 389 31.36 8.42 -8.83
CA THR A 389 31.15 9.87 -9.00
C THR A 389 29.77 10.10 -9.59
N VAL A 390 28.96 10.91 -8.92
CA VAL A 390 27.67 11.38 -9.43
C VAL A 390 27.86 12.74 -10.09
N THR A 391 27.33 12.89 -11.31
CA THR A 391 27.40 14.13 -12.08
C THR A 391 26.02 14.56 -12.55
N GLU A 392 25.75 15.85 -12.51
CA GLU A 392 24.62 16.49 -13.16
C GLU A 392 25.11 17.24 -14.42
N SER A 393 24.53 16.93 -15.59
CA SER A 393 24.88 17.60 -16.86
C SER A 393 26.40 17.66 -17.15
N GLY A 394 27.13 16.60 -16.77
CA GLY A 394 28.58 16.49 -16.96
C GLY A 394 29.44 17.19 -15.90
N LYS A 395 28.85 17.82 -14.89
CA LYS A 395 29.54 18.42 -13.74
C LYS A 395 29.32 17.58 -12.50
N LYS A 396 30.34 17.42 -11.67
CA LYS A 396 30.19 16.73 -10.37
C LYS A 396 29.16 17.49 -9.52
N ILE A 397 28.21 16.77 -8.93
CA ILE A 397 27.20 17.36 -8.04
C ILE A 397 27.91 18.04 -6.88
N ASP A 398 27.46 19.26 -6.53
CA ASP A 398 28.06 20.02 -5.44
C ASP A 398 27.76 19.35 -4.10
N ALA A 399 28.69 19.46 -3.15
CA ALA A 399 28.49 19.00 -1.79
C ALA A 399 27.30 19.70 -1.12
N SER A 400 26.97 20.93 -1.55
CA SER A 400 25.81 21.69 -1.05
C SER A 400 24.45 21.09 -1.46
N GLU A 401 24.39 20.33 -2.55
CA GLU A 401 23.19 19.65 -3.05
C GLU A 401 23.07 18.21 -2.52
N THR A 402 24.18 17.65 -2.04
CA THR A 402 24.23 16.33 -1.40
C THR A 402 23.79 16.43 0.05
N ILE A 403 22.59 15.94 0.35
CA ILE A 403 22.00 15.99 1.70
C ILE A 403 22.17 14.69 2.50
N GLY A 404 22.69 13.64 1.86
CA GLY A 404 22.98 12.37 2.52
C GLY A 404 23.69 11.36 1.62
N LYS A 405 24.27 10.33 2.23
CA LYS A 405 24.82 9.15 1.55
C LYS A 405 24.48 7.90 2.37
N SER A 406 24.13 6.82 1.69
CA SER A 406 24.11 5.46 2.24
C SER A 406 25.19 4.62 1.55
N LYS A 407 25.30 3.34 1.93
CA LYS A 407 26.25 2.39 1.35
C LYS A 407 26.16 2.30 -0.18
N ASP A 408 24.96 2.49 -0.72
CA ASP A 408 24.59 2.24 -2.12
C ASP A 408 23.82 3.39 -2.78
N ARG A 409 23.60 4.50 -2.07
CA ARG A 409 22.88 5.67 -2.58
C ARG A 409 23.59 6.99 -2.28
N VAL A 410 23.44 7.93 -3.20
CA VAL A 410 23.72 9.36 -2.98
C VAL A 410 22.40 10.11 -2.99
N ILE A 411 22.14 10.89 -1.93
CA ILE A 411 20.88 11.61 -1.75
C ILE A 411 21.09 13.08 -2.07
N CYS A 412 20.38 13.58 -3.08
CA CYS A 412 20.46 14.95 -3.55
C CYS A 412 19.11 15.66 -3.44
N ARG A 413 19.14 16.96 -3.20
CA ARG A 413 17.95 17.81 -3.33
C ARG A 413 18.04 18.62 -4.62
N VAL A 414 16.98 18.58 -5.41
CA VAL A 414 16.88 19.37 -6.65
C VAL A 414 15.61 20.24 -6.63
N LEU A 415 15.68 21.38 -7.32
CA LEU A 415 14.55 22.27 -7.54
C LEU A 415 13.91 21.99 -8.92
N SER A 416 12.90 22.78 -9.29
CA SER A 416 12.25 22.66 -10.59
C SER A 416 13.22 22.85 -11.76
N GLY A 417 13.13 21.97 -12.77
CA GLY A 417 14.04 21.92 -13.93
C GLY A 417 13.67 20.79 -14.88
#